data_AF-V4ANT0-F1
#
_entry.id   AF-V4ANT0-F1
#
_cell.length_a   1.000
_cell.length_b   1.000
_cell.length_c   1.000
_cell.angle_alpha   90.00
_cell.angle_beta   90.00
_cell.angle_gamma   90.00
#
_symmetry.space_group_name_H-M   'P 1'
#
loop_
_entity.id
_entity.type
_entity.pdbx_description
1 polymer ?
#
loop_
_entity_poly.entity_id
_entity_poly.type
_entity_poly.pdbx_seq_one_letter_code
_entity_poly.pdbx_strand_id
1 'polypeptide(L)'
;MVLKGVLGVLALSLSVYCDVVLEERGYLQLPDRNNFLRFDSGTAGESAVDVQRKVLYVVGHDTAMLHVINVNNVDSLTTILSHNFNPATEGKPLDVEFCSTPTSSVLAISFSSPLYEQAEGHVILYEHVSVGNPVLVQKNPTDPQITVGPHPENIKFTSDCALLIVSNEGIPGEYDGKFVDPPGSVSIISVTVANTPISTVSFSEVDTEPQRSFLLNNHVRWMLRTEPNTNIINPFSNNIEPEYITISPNNAYAYVTLQENNAIAKIDLENGYVNQIYPLGVKEWRYSTFDGSDGDSGIILKKHNISSFYQPDKIAFFEWKNRLYLITADEGKEFSVPIYFYTDFDRAKNLHTNGEFLVDPELDAELADDAQLGRLFVSQFHDGRATGSSKINRVFTFGGRGFSVFDANNMIRQYESGDEIEKYSRLFHPNVFNGDCSDANLAPFQEMDFRSTLTGPSLNAIVDGDFLGRKLLIFGSGTNGILYVYELVNPVSSRAEMEFQSVHRRGSTLDTWGKLYSSGIIGDAGIEDLSFIPQENSPVTGSPVLLVVSSKSGSVSAYTFKDQQFPKGVNGNGGICQPTV
;
A
#
# COMPACT_ATOMS: atom_id res chain seq x y z
N MET A 1 -47.01 46.45 40.67
CA MET A 1 -46.68 46.22 39.24
C MET A 1 -45.28 45.64 39.19
N VAL A 2 -45.13 44.32 39.16
CA VAL A 2 -43.82 43.65 39.08
C VAL A 2 -43.97 42.49 38.10
N LEU A 3 -43.18 42.56 37.02
CA LEU A 3 -43.17 41.64 35.88
C LEU A 3 -42.79 40.22 36.29
N LYS A 4 -43.54 39.23 35.82
CA LYS A 4 -43.08 37.83 35.70
C LYS A 4 -42.20 37.71 34.46
N GLY A 5 -40.90 37.50 34.65
CA GLY A 5 -39.99 37.07 33.59
C GLY A 5 -40.02 35.54 33.49
N VAL A 6 -40.46 35.02 32.34
CA VAL A 6 -40.29 33.61 31.97
C VAL A 6 -38.87 33.46 31.43
N LEU A 7 -38.00 32.79 32.17
CA LEU A 7 -36.69 32.38 31.68
C LEU A 7 -36.89 31.08 30.88
N GLY A 8 -36.97 31.21 29.55
CA GLY A 8 -36.88 30.05 28.67
C GLY A 8 -35.44 29.58 28.61
N VAL A 9 -35.17 28.39 29.15
CA VAL A 9 -33.91 27.68 28.93
C VAL A 9 -33.95 27.15 27.50
N LEU A 10 -33.27 27.85 26.58
CA LEU A 10 -33.01 27.36 25.24
C LEU A 10 -31.94 26.28 25.36
N ALA A 11 -32.35 25.01 25.42
CA ALA A 11 -31.42 23.90 25.24
C ALA A 11 -30.99 23.92 23.77
N LEU A 12 -29.83 24.51 23.46
CA LEU A 12 -29.16 24.25 22.19
C LEU A 12 -28.78 22.77 22.19
N SER A 13 -29.56 21.93 21.52
CA SER A 13 -29.11 20.62 21.08
C SER A 13 -28.00 20.85 20.06
N LEU A 14 -26.74 20.84 20.50
CA LEU A 14 -25.61 20.71 19.61
C LEU A 14 -25.76 19.36 18.90
N SER A 15 -26.21 19.38 17.65
CA SER A 15 -26.16 18.23 16.76
C SER A 15 -24.68 17.91 16.52
N VAL A 16 -24.20 16.84 17.15
CA VAL A 16 -22.87 16.28 16.87
C VAL A 16 -23.01 15.48 15.57
N TYR A 17 -22.20 15.80 14.57
CA TYR A 17 -22.11 15.00 13.34
C TYR A 17 -21.59 13.60 13.68
N CYS A 18 -22.20 12.56 13.10
CA CYS A 18 -21.73 11.19 13.25
C CYS A 18 -20.39 11.01 12.53
N ASP A 19 -19.48 10.27 13.17
CA ASP A 19 -18.32 9.73 12.48
C ASP A 19 -18.73 8.49 11.67
N VAL A 20 -17.99 8.18 10.60
CA VAL A 20 -18.14 6.88 9.95
C VAL A 20 -17.25 5.86 10.66
N VAL A 21 -17.85 4.76 11.10
CA VAL A 21 -17.14 3.63 11.68
C VAL A 21 -17.40 2.34 10.89
N LEU A 22 -16.42 1.44 10.91
CA LEU A 22 -16.55 0.10 10.35
C LEU A 22 -17.32 -0.82 11.31
N GLU A 23 -18.17 -1.68 10.74
CA GLU A 23 -18.89 -2.74 11.44
C GLU A 23 -18.46 -4.10 10.87
N GLU A 24 -17.87 -4.93 11.72
CA GLU A 24 -17.43 -6.28 11.37
C GLU A 24 -18.58 -7.15 10.86
N ARG A 25 -18.34 -7.84 9.75
CA ARG A 25 -19.21 -8.88 9.19
C ARG A 25 -18.46 -10.22 9.21
N GLY A 26 -18.42 -10.93 8.09
CA GLY A 26 -17.76 -12.22 7.95
C GLY A 26 -16.23 -12.14 8.03
N TYR A 27 -15.64 -13.29 8.34
CA TYR A 27 -14.21 -13.56 8.37
C TYR A 27 -13.98 -14.95 7.79
N LEU A 28 -12.98 -15.10 6.94
CA LEU A 28 -12.64 -16.37 6.30
C LEU A 28 -11.13 -16.53 6.23
N GLN A 29 -10.58 -17.55 6.91
CA GLN A 29 -9.20 -17.97 6.71
C GLN A 29 -9.08 -18.83 5.44
N LEU A 30 -8.04 -18.57 4.65
CA LEU A 30 -7.73 -19.24 3.41
C LEU A 30 -6.66 -20.31 3.62
N PRO A 31 -6.92 -21.56 3.24
CA PRO A 31 -5.94 -22.63 3.38
C PRO A 31 -4.86 -22.56 2.30
N ASP A 32 -3.67 -23.05 2.62
CA ASP A 32 -2.56 -23.16 1.67
C ASP A 32 -2.84 -24.15 0.53
N ARG A 33 -1.89 -24.25 -0.41
CA ARG A 33 -1.94 -25.19 -1.55
C ARG A 33 -2.10 -26.66 -1.18
N ASN A 34 -1.81 -27.03 0.08
CA ASN A 34 -1.96 -28.38 0.64
C ASN A 34 -3.23 -28.51 1.50
N ASN A 35 -4.12 -27.51 1.45
CA ASN A 35 -5.36 -27.41 2.19
C ASN A 35 -5.17 -27.33 3.73
N PHE A 36 -4.08 -26.71 4.19
CA PHE A 36 -3.83 -26.43 5.62
C PHE A 36 -3.93 -24.94 5.92
N LEU A 37 -4.56 -24.59 7.03
CA LEU A 37 -4.47 -23.25 7.60
C LEU A 37 -3.09 -23.07 8.22
N ARG A 38 -2.31 -22.12 7.67
CA ARG A 38 -0.98 -21.75 8.17
C ARG A 38 -0.86 -20.25 8.33
N PHE A 39 -0.43 -19.84 9.52
CA PHE A 39 -0.01 -18.47 9.79
C PHE A 39 1.14 -18.06 8.85
N ASP A 40 1.06 -16.85 8.32
CA ASP A 40 2.07 -16.23 7.46
C ASP A 40 2.54 -17.13 6.30
N SER A 41 1.56 -17.70 5.59
CA SER A 41 1.84 -18.60 4.45
C SER A 41 1.77 -17.91 3.09
N GLY A 42 1.39 -16.63 3.02
CA GLY A 42 1.24 -15.91 1.77
C GLY A 42 0.11 -16.45 0.89
N THR A 43 -1.03 -16.82 1.49
CA THR A 43 -2.24 -17.31 0.78
C THR A 43 -3.15 -16.19 0.27
N ALA A 44 -2.93 -14.96 0.71
CA ALA A 44 -3.79 -13.82 0.48
C ALA A 44 -2.97 -12.53 0.32
N GLY A 45 -2.50 -12.25 -0.90
CA GLY A 45 -1.79 -11.01 -1.25
C GLY A 45 -2.76 -10.05 -1.93
N GLU A 46 -2.83 -10.14 -3.26
CA GLU A 46 -3.66 -9.24 -4.08
C GLU A 46 -5.05 -9.80 -4.38
N SER A 47 -5.98 -8.90 -4.70
CA SER A 47 -7.37 -9.27 -4.96
C SER A 47 -8.08 -8.44 -6.03
N ALA A 48 -9.11 -9.04 -6.61
CA ALA A 48 -10.02 -8.36 -7.52
C ALA A 48 -11.47 -8.76 -7.26
N VAL A 49 -12.40 -7.81 -7.33
CA VAL A 49 -13.81 -8.07 -7.08
C VAL A 49 -14.65 -7.95 -8.36
N ASP A 50 -15.38 -9.01 -8.70
CA ASP A 50 -16.51 -8.93 -9.63
C ASP A 50 -17.76 -8.53 -8.82
N VAL A 51 -18.02 -7.23 -8.75
CA VAL A 51 -19.18 -6.69 -8.03
C VAL A 51 -20.51 -7.12 -8.63
N GLN A 52 -20.58 -7.48 -9.92
CA GLN A 52 -21.83 -7.91 -10.56
C GLN A 52 -22.18 -9.34 -10.17
N ARG A 53 -21.19 -10.25 -10.20
CA ARG A 53 -21.36 -11.67 -9.87
C ARG A 53 -21.17 -11.97 -8.39
N LYS A 54 -20.72 -10.97 -7.61
CA LYS A 54 -20.49 -11.07 -6.16
C LYS A 54 -19.44 -12.14 -5.86
N VAL A 55 -18.30 -12.00 -6.52
CA VAL A 55 -17.14 -12.89 -6.37
C VAL A 55 -15.89 -12.06 -6.10
N LEU A 56 -15.08 -12.48 -5.14
CA LEU A 56 -13.74 -11.96 -4.88
C LEU A 56 -12.69 -13.00 -5.31
N TYR A 57 -11.74 -12.58 -6.13
CA TYR A 57 -10.55 -13.33 -6.51
C TYR A 57 -9.41 -12.91 -5.58
N VAL A 58 -8.69 -13.87 -5.00
CA VAL A 58 -7.56 -13.61 -4.11
C VAL A 58 -6.40 -14.51 -4.52
N VAL A 59 -5.27 -13.93 -4.88
CA VAL A 59 -4.05 -14.70 -5.22
C VAL A 59 -3.09 -14.73 -4.04
N GLY A 60 -2.38 -15.85 -3.91
CA GLY A 60 -1.29 -16.01 -2.97
C GLY A 60 0.01 -16.30 -3.72
N HIS A 61 0.96 -15.38 -3.66
CA HIS A 61 2.25 -15.50 -4.35
C HIS A 61 3.04 -16.73 -3.87
N ASP A 62 3.34 -16.81 -2.58
CA ASP A 62 4.17 -17.87 -2.01
C ASP A 62 3.55 -19.26 -2.09
N THR A 63 2.23 -19.31 -1.99
CA THR A 63 1.46 -20.55 -2.13
C THR A 63 1.19 -20.93 -3.58
N ALA A 64 1.40 -20.02 -4.53
CA ALA A 64 1.11 -20.17 -5.94
C ALA A 64 -0.31 -20.64 -6.21
N MET A 65 -1.29 -19.89 -5.69
CA MET A 65 -2.70 -20.28 -5.78
C MET A 65 -3.65 -19.10 -5.95
N LEU A 66 -4.86 -19.42 -6.39
CA LEU A 66 -6.02 -18.53 -6.45
C LEU A 66 -7.13 -19.11 -5.58
N HIS A 67 -7.70 -18.29 -4.70
CA HIS A 67 -8.98 -18.54 -4.07
C HIS A 67 -10.06 -17.66 -4.71
N VAL A 68 -11.24 -18.23 -4.89
CA VAL A 68 -12.42 -17.51 -5.36
C VAL A 68 -13.49 -17.60 -4.28
N ILE A 69 -13.93 -16.45 -3.79
CA ILE A 69 -14.79 -16.33 -2.61
C ILE A 69 -16.14 -15.76 -3.05
N ASN A 70 -17.21 -16.41 -2.61
CA ASN A 70 -18.57 -15.93 -2.80
C ASN A 70 -18.90 -14.85 -1.77
N VAL A 71 -19.19 -13.65 -2.26
CA VAL A 71 -19.54 -12.48 -1.44
C VAL A 71 -21.03 -12.10 -1.55
N ASN A 72 -21.89 -13.02 -1.99
CA ASN A 72 -23.36 -12.80 -1.94
C ASN A 72 -23.92 -12.70 -0.52
N ASN A 73 -23.21 -13.29 0.47
CA ASN A 73 -23.51 -13.13 1.88
C ASN A 73 -22.22 -12.83 2.65
N VAL A 74 -22.00 -11.56 2.95
CA VAL A 74 -20.79 -11.10 3.62
C VAL A 74 -20.74 -11.43 5.10
N ASP A 75 -21.83 -11.91 5.71
CA ASP A 75 -21.81 -12.46 7.08
C ASP A 75 -21.21 -13.87 7.14
N SER A 76 -21.15 -14.57 6.00
CA SER A 76 -20.69 -15.95 5.90
C SER A 76 -19.98 -16.15 4.56
N LEU A 77 -18.78 -15.59 4.45
CA LEU A 77 -17.89 -15.76 3.30
C LEU A 77 -17.56 -17.24 3.09
N THR A 78 -17.54 -17.68 1.84
CA THR A 78 -17.24 -19.08 1.48
C THR A 78 -16.37 -19.15 0.23
N THR A 79 -15.32 -19.98 0.28
CA THR A 79 -14.51 -20.31 -0.91
C THR A 79 -15.31 -21.23 -1.83
N ILE A 80 -15.51 -20.82 -3.08
CA ILE A 80 -16.20 -21.60 -4.12
C ILE A 80 -15.25 -22.29 -5.08
N LEU A 81 -14.01 -21.81 -5.19
CA LEU A 81 -12.93 -22.44 -5.94
C LEU A 81 -11.59 -22.16 -5.25
N SER A 82 -10.74 -23.17 -5.18
CA SER A 82 -9.30 -23.03 -4.93
C SER A 82 -8.57 -23.66 -6.11
N HIS A 83 -7.63 -22.93 -6.70
CA HIS A 83 -6.84 -23.38 -7.84
C HIS A 83 -5.36 -23.25 -7.53
N ASN A 84 -4.62 -24.35 -7.66
CA ASN A 84 -3.17 -24.36 -7.51
C ASN A 84 -2.53 -24.17 -8.89
N PHE A 85 -1.73 -23.13 -9.06
CA PHE A 85 -0.86 -22.97 -10.21
C PHE A 85 0.36 -23.89 -10.07
N ASN A 86 0.98 -24.23 -11.19
CA ASN A 86 2.25 -24.97 -11.23
C ASN A 86 3.44 -24.00 -11.31
N PRO A 87 4.19 -23.77 -10.22
CA PRO A 87 5.29 -22.79 -10.23
C PRO A 87 6.38 -23.09 -11.26
N ALA A 88 6.56 -24.36 -11.62
CA ALA A 88 7.60 -24.75 -12.58
C ALA A 88 7.23 -24.47 -14.05
N THR A 89 5.96 -24.19 -14.35
CA THR A 89 5.49 -23.94 -15.73
C THR A 89 4.72 -22.64 -15.89
N GLU A 90 3.98 -22.24 -14.85
CA GLU A 90 3.18 -21.01 -14.81
C GLU A 90 3.83 -19.93 -13.94
N GLY A 91 4.86 -20.23 -13.16
CA GLY A 91 5.41 -19.26 -12.19
C GLY A 91 4.49 -19.05 -10.99
N LYS A 92 4.78 -18.02 -10.19
CA LYS A 92 3.95 -17.63 -9.04
C LYS A 92 3.11 -16.41 -9.42
N PRO A 93 1.80 -16.37 -9.06
CA PRO A 93 0.98 -15.20 -9.31
C PRO A 93 1.51 -14.01 -8.49
N LEU A 94 1.47 -12.82 -9.06
CA LEU A 94 1.85 -11.56 -8.38
C LEU A 94 0.59 -10.73 -8.11
N ASP A 95 -0.19 -10.43 -9.15
CA ASP A 95 -1.43 -9.65 -9.04
C ASP A 95 -2.58 -10.28 -9.84
N VAL A 96 -3.81 -9.90 -9.47
CA VAL A 96 -5.06 -10.30 -10.12
C VAL A 96 -5.95 -9.08 -10.30
N GLU A 97 -6.51 -8.93 -11.51
CA GLU A 97 -7.42 -7.82 -11.80
C GLU A 97 -8.62 -8.30 -12.62
N PHE A 98 -9.77 -7.67 -12.40
CA PHE A 98 -11.02 -8.04 -13.06
C PHE A 98 -11.65 -6.84 -13.77
N CYS A 99 -12.00 -7.01 -15.04
CA CYS A 99 -12.71 -5.99 -15.79
C CYS A 99 -13.95 -6.55 -16.48
N SER A 100 -15.02 -5.76 -16.50
CA SER A 100 -16.25 -6.11 -17.20
C SER A 100 -16.88 -4.92 -17.91
N THR A 101 -17.43 -5.21 -19.09
CA THR A 101 -18.31 -4.36 -19.88
C THR A 101 -19.68 -5.02 -19.95
N PRO A 102 -20.72 -4.36 -20.48
CA PRO A 102 -22.03 -4.98 -20.68
C PRO A 102 -22.00 -6.26 -21.56
N THR A 103 -20.96 -6.46 -22.37
CA THR A 103 -20.88 -7.54 -23.37
C THR A 103 -19.74 -8.53 -23.15
N SER A 104 -18.79 -8.24 -22.27
CA SER A 104 -17.59 -9.07 -22.06
C SER A 104 -17.03 -8.86 -20.66
N SER A 105 -16.38 -9.88 -20.11
CA SER A 105 -15.58 -9.77 -18.90
C SER A 105 -14.27 -10.54 -19.06
N VAL A 106 -13.26 -10.14 -18.29
CA VAL A 106 -11.95 -10.76 -18.28
C VAL A 106 -11.37 -10.69 -16.87
N LEU A 107 -10.78 -11.80 -16.44
CA LEU A 107 -9.91 -11.88 -15.28
C LEU A 107 -8.48 -11.98 -15.81
N ALA A 108 -7.56 -11.16 -15.31
CA ALA A 108 -6.15 -11.25 -15.63
C ALA A 108 -5.37 -11.59 -14.36
N ILE A 109 -4.31 -12.39 -14.52
CA ILE A 109 -3.37 -12.71 -13.44
C ILE A 109 -1.96 -12.55 -14.00
N SER A 110 -1.10 -11.79 -13.34
CA SER A 110 0.33 -11.68 -13.66
C SER A 110 1.12 -12.75 -12.91
N PHE A 111 2.22 -13.21 -13.52
CA PHE A 111 3.06 -14.27 -12.99
C PHE A 111 4.54 -13.92 -13.12
N SER A 112 5.29 -14.19 -12.06
CA SER A 112 6.75 -14.21 -12.10
C SER A 112 7.25 -15.30 -13.05
N SER A 113 8.49 -15.14 -13.53
CA SER A 113 9.06 -16.14 -14.44
C SER A 113 9.28 -17.49 -13.73
N PRO A 114 8.91 -18.63 -14.35
CA PRO A 114 9.20 -19.96 -13.79
C PRO A 114 10.70 -20.33 -13.84
N LEU A 115 11.54 -19.52 -14.51
CA LEU A 115 12.97 -19.79 -14.65
C LEU A 115 13.78 -19.19 -13.48
N TYR A 116 13.66 -17.88 -13.27
CA TYR A 116 14.26 -17.08 -12.21
C TYR A 116 13.61 -15.69 -12.22
N GLU A 117 13.57 -14.98 -11.10
CA GLU A 117 12.74 -13.77 -10.94
C GLU A 117 13.14 -12.60 -11.86
N GLN A 118 14.42 -12.52 -12.26
CA GLN A 118 14.95 -11.52 -13.19
C GLN A 118 14.62 -11.80 -14.67
N ALA A 119 14.05 -12.96 -15.00
CA ALA A 119 13.60 -13.25 -16.35
C ALA A 119 12.22 -12.64 -16.62
N GLU A 120 11.87 -12.53 -17.91
CA GLU A 120 10.54 -12.09 -18.35
C GLU A 120 9.44 -12.94 -17.69
N GLY A 121 8.46 -12.25 -17.11
CA GLY A 121 7.23 -12.83 -16.60
C GLY A 121 6.15 -12.93 -17.67
N HIS A 122 4.92 -13.19 -17.26
CA HIS A 122 3.78 -13.26 -18.17
C HIS A 122 2.45 -12.94 -17.50
N VAL A 123 1.43 -12.66 -18.32
CA VAL A 123 0.03 -12.54 -17.89
C VAL A 123 -0.79 -13.65 -18.53
N ILE A 124 -1.75 -14.22 -17.79
CA ILE A 124 -2.75 -15.14 -18.32
C ILE A 124 -4.14 -14.51 -18.19
N LEU A 125 -4.92 -14.56 -19.27
CA LEU A 125 -6.31 -14.10 -19.29
C LEU A 125 -7.29 -15.27 -19.12
N TYR A 126 -8.24 -15.10 -18.20
CA TYR A 126 -9.27 -16.06 -17.86
C TYR A 126 -10.68 -15.49 -18.07
N GLU A 127 -11.64 -16.40 -18.26
CA GLU A 127 -13.07 -16.10 -18.14
C GLU A 127 -13.44 -15.80 -16.69
N HIS A 128 -14.57 -15.11 -16.48
CA HIS A 128 -15.08 -14.90 -15.14
C HIS A 128 -15.50 -16.23 -14.52
N VAL A 129 -15.27 -16.37 -13.22
CA VAL A 129 -15.80 -17.49 -12.44
C VAL A 129 -17.23 -17.17 -11.99
N SER A 130 -18.14 -18.14 -12.08
CA SER A 130 -19.53 -18.00 -11.64
C SER A 130 -19.82 -18.87 -10.42
N VAL A 131 -20.67 -18.40 -9.51
CA VAL A 131 -21.05 -19.17 -8.30
C VAL A 131 -21.70 -20.52 -8.65
N GLY A 132 -22.52 -20.57 -9.71
CA GLY A 132 -23.20 -21.80 -10.11
C GLY A 132 -22.33 -22.83 -10.83
N ASN A 133 -21.20 -22.41 -11.39
CA ASN A 133 -20.21 -23.26 -12.04
C ASN A 133 -18.81 -22.68 -11.80
N PRO A 134 -18.20 -22.96 -10.64
CA PRO A 134 -16.96 -22.33 -10.22
C PRO A 134 -15.76 -23.02 -10.87
N VAL A 135 -15.46 -22.65 -12.12
CA VAL A 135 -14.33 -23.17 -12.89
C VAL A 135 -13.47 -22.01 -13.40
N LEU A 136 -12.14 -22.18 -13.33
CA LEU A 136 -11.19 -21.25 -13.91
C LEU A 136 -10.86 -21.72 -15.34
N VAL A 137 -11.16 -20.89 -16.34
CA VAL A 137 -11.00 -21.23 -17.76
C VAL A 137 -10.18 -20.15 -18.45
N GLN A 138 -9.08 -20.52 -19.08
CA GLN A 138 -8.26 -19.60 -19.88
C GLN A 138 -9.01 -19.15 -21.13
N LYS A 139 -8.96 -17.86 -21.47
CA LYS A 139 -9.63 -17.32 -22.68
C LYS A 139 -8.97 -17.81 -23.98
N ASN A 140 -7.64 -17.98 -23.98
CA ASN A 140 -6.84 -18.41 -25.13
C ASN A 140 -5.98 -19.64 -24.80
N PRO A 141 -6.58 -20.84 -24.61
CA PRO A 141 -5.86 -22.01 -24.08
C PRO A 141 -4.75 -22.56 -25.00
N THR A 142 -4.73 -22.18 -26.28
CA THR A 142 -3.68 -22.60 -27.22
C THR A 142 -2.38 -21.82 -27.09
N ASP A 143 -2.45 -20.62 -26.52
CA ASP A 143 -1.30 -19.73 -26.30
C ASP A 143 -1.65 -18.76 -25.16
N PRO A 144 -1.65 -19.26 -23.90
CA PRO A 144 -2.28 -18.57 -22.78
C PRO A 144 -1.40 -17.51 -22.12
N GLN A 145 -0.09 -17.53 -22.36
CA GLN A 145 0.89 -16.67 -21.67
C GLN A 145 1.26 -15.48 -22.55
N ILE A 146 0.89 -14.28 -22.11
CA ILE A 146 1.32 -13.02 -22.71
C ILE A 146 2.64 -12.62 -22.04
N THR A 147 3.76 -12.82 -22.72
CA THR A 147 5.08 -12.43 -22.19
C THR A 147 5.17 -10.92 -21.96
N VAL A 148 5.65 -10.52 -20.78
CA VAL A 148 5.85 -9.12 -20.37
C VAL A 148 7.27 -8.95 -19.81
N GLY A 149 7.57 -7.81 -19.19
CA GLY A 149 8.87 -7.58 -18.58
C GLY A 149 9.13 -8.45 -17.34
N PRO A 150 10.32 -8.33 -16.74
CA PRO A 150 10.69 -9.07 -15.54
C PRO A 150 9.92 -8.60 -14.31
N HIS A 151 9.51 -9.55 -13.46
CA HIS A 151 8.74 -9.31 -12.23
C HIS A 151 7.48 -8.43 -12.45
N PRO A 152 6.45 -8.92 -13.16
CA PRO A 152 5.24 -8.14 -13.46
C PRO A 152 4.34 -7.96 -12.22
N GLU A 153 4.70 -7.00 -11.39
CA GLU A 153 4.21 -6.84 -10.02
C GLU A 153 2.73 -6.45 -9.96
N ASN A 154 2.31 -5.39 -10.65
CA ASN A 154 0.91 -4.94 -10.66
C ASN A 154 0.32 -4.90 -12.07
N ILE A 155 -0.99 -5.13 -12.15
CA ILE A 155 -1.77 -5.04 -13.38
C ILE A 155 -3.03 -4.19 -13.19
N LYS A 156 -3.36 -3.36 -14.18
CA LYS A 156 -4.59 -2.54 -14.17
C LYS A 156 -5.23 -2.43 -15.54
N PHE A 157 -6.53 -2.66 -15.62
CA PHE A 157 -7.28 -2.41 -16.85
C PHE A 157 -7.61 -0.92 -17.02
N THR A 158 -7.70 -0.49 -18.27
CA THR A 158 -8.47 0.72 -18.60
C THR A 158 -9.95 0.50 -18.29
N SER A 159 -10.69 1.57 -18.00
CA SER A 159 -12.10 1.49 -17.59
C SER A 159 -13.04 0.87 -18.63
N ASP A 160 -12.62 0.81 -19.90
CA ASP A 160 -13.32 0.18 -21.01
C ASP A 160 -12.89 -1.29 -21.27
N CYS A 161 -12.00 -1.83 -20.44
CA CYS A 161 -11.39 -3.16 -20.56
C CYS A 161 -10.64 -3.39 -21.88
N ALA A 162 -10.26 -2.33 -22.61
CA ALA A 162 -9.60 -2.46 -23.90
C ALA A 162 -8.09 -2.73 -23.76
N LEU A 163 -7.47 -2.13 -22.74
CA LEU A 163 -6.05 -2.29 -22.43
C LEU A 163 -5.85 -2.85 -21.02
N LEU A 164 -4.79 -3.64 -20.86
CA LEU A 164 -4.24 -4.07 -19.58
C LEU A 164 -2.81 -3.52 -19.49
N ILE A 165 -2.52 -2.79 -18.42
CA ILE A 165 -1.24 -2.16 -18.15
C ILE A 165 -0.56 -3.00 -17.09
N VAL A 166 0.72 -3.29 -17.26
CA VAL A 166 1.52 -4.15 -16.39
C VAL A 166 2.80 -3.42 -16.01
N SER A 167 3.04 -3.21 -14.73
CA SER A 167 4.31 -2.70 -14.22
C SER A 167 5.24 -3.89 -14.04
N ASN A 168 6.44 -3.78 -14.61
CA ASN A 168 7.46 -4.81 -14.52
C ASN A 168 8.60 -4.23 -13.70
N GLU A 169 8.71 -4.65 -12.44
CA GLU A 169 9.58 -4.05 -11.44
C GLU A 169 11.05 -4.16 -11.84
N GLY A 170 11.45 -5.33 -12.34
CA GLY A 170 12.84 -5.56 -12.75
C GLY A 170 13.81 -5.70 -11.58
N ILE A 171 13.43 -6.45 -10.53
CA ILE A 171 14.24 -6.58 -9.32
C ILE A 171 15.66 -7.15 -9.55
N PRO A 172 16.69 -6.67 -8.84
CA PRO A 172 18.04 -7.22 -8.90
C PRO A 172 18.14 -8.60 -8.24
N GLY A 173 19.08 -9.42 -8.72
CA GLY A 173 19.36 -10.72 -8.13
C GLY A 173 20.55 -11.43 -8.76
N GLU A 174 20.49 -12.75 -8.78
CA GLU A 174 21.55 -13.60 -9.33
C GLU A 174 20.98 -14.67 -10.25
N TYR A 175 21.65 -14.88 -11.39
CA TYR A 175 21.42 -16.02 -12.25
C TYR A 175 22.77 -16.63 -12.66
N ASP A 176 22.91 -17.95 -12.47
CA ASP A 176 24.13 -18.70 -12.78
C ASP A 176 25.41 -18.08 -12.16
N GLY A 177 25.31 -17.66 -10.89
CA GLY A 177 26.43 -17.06 -10.14
C GLY A 177 26.83 -15.66 -10.60
N LYS A 178 25.98 -14.97 -11.37
CA LYS A 178 26.22 -13.60 -11.87
C LYS A 178 25.10 -12.68 -11.43
N PHE A 179 25.50 -11.47 -11.05
CA PHE A 179 24.57 -10.39 -10.80
C PHE A 179 23.75 -10.11 -12.05
N VAL A 180 22.43 -10.04 -11.90
CA VAL A 180 21.49 -9.66 -12.94
C VAL A 180 20.54 -8.65 -12.36
N ASP A 181 20.41 -7.52 -13.04
CA ASP A 181 19.49 -6.44 -12.67
C ASP A 181 18.84 -5.95 -13.96
N PRO A 182 17.66 -6.45 -14.33
CA PRO A 182 17.00 -6.05 -15.56
C PRO A 182 16.36 -4.67 -15.42
N PRO A 183 16.24 -3.86 -16.49
CA PRO A 183 15.53 -2.60 -16.42
C PRO A 183 14.04 -2.79 -16.15
N GLY A 184 13.51 -2.02 -15.20
CA GLY A 184 12.08 -1.88 -15.01
C GLY A 184 11.38 -1.28 -16.24
N SER A 185 10.11 -1.60 -16.41
CA SER A 185 9.32 -1.17 -17.58
C SER A 185 7.81 -1.22 -17.32
N VAL A 186 7.02 -0.70 -18.27
CA VAL A 186 5.55 -0.86 -18.25
C VAL A 186 5.08 -1.48 -19.56
N SER A 187 4.48 -2.67 -19.52
CA SER A 187 3.87 -3.30 -20.69
C SER A 187 2.42 -2.87 -20.88
N ILE A 188 2.03 -2.56 -22.11
CA ILE A 188 0.66 -2.22 -22.50
C ILE A 188 0.15 -3.34 -23.39
N ILE A 189 -0.86 -4.06 -22.93
CA ILE A 189 -1.48 -5.20 -23.63
C ILE A 189 -2.84 -4.76 -24.15
N SER A 190 -3.13 -5.04 -25.43
CA SER A 190 -4.50 -4.95 -25.92
C SER A 190 -5.26 -6.23 -25.60
N VAL A 191 -6.38 -6.14 -24.90
CA VAL A 191 -7.18 -7.30 -24.48
C VAL A 191 -7.86 -8.00 -25.67
N THR A 192 -7.99 -7.30 -26.81
CA THR A 192 -8.62 -7.83 -28.03
C THR A 192 -7.63 -8.42 -29.04
N VAL A 193 -6.33 -8.10 -28.91
CA VAL A 193 -5.27 -8.56 -29.83
C VAL A 193 -4.39 -9.60 -29.12
N ALA A 194 -3.93 -10.59 -29.87
CA ALA A 194 -3.24 -11.75 -29.33
C ALA A 194 -1.86 -11.41 -28.70
N ASN A 195 -1.64 -12.01 -27.53
CA ASN A 195 -0.44 -12.69 -27.02
C ASN A 195 0.89 -11.95 -26.91
N THR A 196 0.97 -10.67 -27.28
CA THR A 196 2.11 -9.81 -26.98
C THR A 196 1.67 -8.40 -26.62
N PRO A 197 2.42 -7.69 -25.76
CA PRO A 197 2.21 -6.26 -25.55
C PRO A 197 2.23 -5.49 -26.87
N ILE A 198 1.34 -4.51 -27.00
CA ILE A 198 1.37 -3.56 -28.11
C ILE A 198 2.46 -2.49 -27.91
N SER A 199 2.92 -2.31 -26.67
CA SER A 199 4.07 -1.47 -26.31
C SER A 199 4.72 -1.95 -25.01
N THR A 200 6.03 -1.76 -24.89
CA THR A 200 6.78 -1.88 -23.63
C THR A 200 7.52 -0.56 -23.41
N VAL A 201 7.06 0.20 -22.43
CA VAL A 201 7.56 1.52 -22.07
C VAL A 201 8.82 1.39 -21.23
N SER A 202 9.93 1.96 -21.69
CA SER A 202 11.21 1.97 -20.97
C SER A 202 11.41 3.22 -20.13
N PHE A 203 12.17 3.12 -19.04
CA PHE A 203 12.65 4.27 -18.25
C PHE A 203 14.04 4.77 -18.64
N SER A 204 14.58 4.37 -19.80
CA SER A 204 15.95 4.70 -20.22
C SER A 204 16.28 6.20 -20.28
N GLU A 205 15.28 7.08 -20.33
CA GLU A 205 15.49 8.54 -20.26
C GLU A 205 16.15 8.99 -18.95
N VAL A 206 15.99 8.23 -17.85
CA VAL A 206 16.59 8.57 -16.54
C VAL A 206 18.12 8.48 -16.55
N ASP A 207 18.71 7.79 -17.52
CA ASP A 207 20.16 7.69 -17.69
C ASP A 207 20.77 8.91 -18.40
N THR A 208 19.92 9.76 -18.99
CA THR A 208 20.34 10.87 -19.83
C THR A 208 20.30 12.21 -19.10
N GLU A 209 21.19 13.13 -19.47
CA GLU A 209 21.13 14.51 -18.98
C GLU A 209 20.19 15.36 -19.87
N PRO A 210 19.44 16.33 -19.30
CA PRO A 210 19.49 16.79 -17.91
C PRO A 210 18.56 16.02 -16.95
N GLN A 211 17.84 15.01 -17.44
CA GLN A 211 16.81 14.29 -16.67
C GLN A 211 17.39 13.63 -15.41
N ARG A 212 18.50 12.91 -15.54
CA ARG A 212 19.19 12.27 -14.42
C ARG A 212 19.50 13.24 -13.29
N SER A 213 20.16 14.37 -13.62
CA SER A 213 20.50 15.38 -12.62
C SER A 213 19.26 16.03 -12.00
N PHE A 214 18.20 16.27 -12.79
CA PHE A 214 16.94 16.79 -12.26
C PHE A 214 16.34 15.85 -11.21
N LEU A 215 16.24 14.55 -11.52
CA LEU A 215 15.66 13.55 -10.63
C LEU A 215 16.46 13.42 -9.32
N LEU A 216 17.79 13.26 -9.42
CA LEU A 216 18.66 13.12 -8.24
C LEU A 216 18.63 14.38 -7.36
N ASN A 217 18.63 15.58 -7.95
CA ASN A 217 18.55 16.83 -7.20
C ASN A 217 17.19 17.06 -6.53
N ASN A 218 16.15 16.34 -6.95
CA ASN A 218 14.80 16.41 -6.37
C ASN A 218 14.45 15.14 -5.56
N HIS A 219 15.45 14.41 -5.07
CA HIS A 219 15.30 13.28 -4.15
C HIS A 219 14.61 12.05 -4.74
N VAL A 220 14.74 11.84 -6.06
CA VAL A 220 14.55 10.51 -6.64
C VAL A 220 15.81 9.69 -6.41
N ARG A 221 15.65 8.47 -5.91
CA ARG A 221 16.75 7.64 -5.41
C ARG A 221 17.31 6.75 -6.51
N TRP A 222 18.64 6.62 -6.55
CA TRP A 222 19.41 5.66 -7.35
C TRP A 222 20.33 4.92 -6.37
N MET A 223 19.82 3.79 -5.87
CA MET A 223 20.30 3.06 -4.71
C MET A 223 21.53 2.27 -5.08
N LEU A 224 21.41 1.37 -6.07
CA LEU A 224 22.52 0.55 -6.55
C LEU A 224 23.16 1.13 -7.82
N ARG A 225 24.24 1.90 -7.66
CA ARG A 225 24.94 2.57 -8.79
C ARG A 225 26.07 1.76 -9.41
N THR A 226 26.49 0.69 -8.76
CA THR A 226 27.59 -0.16 -9.18
C THR A 226 27.23 -1.59 -8.81
N GLU A 227 27.42 -2.52 -9.74
CA GLU A 227 27.12 -3.92 -9.45
C GLU A 227 27.93 -4.40 -8.24
N PRO A 228 27.34 -5.23 -7.35
CA PRO A 228 28.02 -5.67 -6.14
C PRO A 228 29.37 -6.34 -6.43
N ASN A 229 30.40 -5.97 -5.68
CA ASN A 229 31.76 -6.51 -5.78
C ASN A 229 32.46 -6.27 -7.14
N THR A 230 31.95 -5.35 -7.98
CA THR A 230 32.60 -4.96 -9.23
C THR A 230 32.79 -3.44 -9.32
N ASN A 231 33.33 -2.95 -10.43
CA ASN A 231 33.37 -1.53 -10.78
C ASN A 231 32.47 -1.21 -11.99
N ILE A 232 31.56 -2.12 -12.33
CA ILE A 232 30.63 -1.97 -13.44
C ILE A 232 29.48 -1.09 -12.97
N ILE A 233 29.22 -0.01 -13.70
CA ILE A 233 28.11 0.90 -13.39
C ILE A 233 26.80 0.13 -13.62
N ASN A 234 25.94 0.12 -12.61
CA ASN A 234 24.57 -0.36 -12.74
C ASN A 234 23.69 0.84 -13.14
N PRO A 235 23.11 0.91 -14.35
CA PRO A 235 22.38 2.08 -14.84
C PRO A 235 21.24 2.51 -13.92
N PHE A 236 20.83 3.78 -14.00
CA PHE A 236 19.70 4.26 -13.20
C PHE A 236 18.41 3.59 -13.66
N SER A 237 18.23 3.36 -14.96
CA SER A 237 17.05 2.65 -15.48
C SER A 237 16.93 1.19 -14.99
N ASN A 238 18.04 0.54 -14.63
CA ASN A 238 18.04 -0.80 -14.03
C ASN A 238 17.53 -0.79 -12.59
N ASN A 239 17.62 0.36 -11.92
CA ASN A 239 17.17 0.53 -10.54
C ASN A 239 15.85 1.32 -10.44
N ILE A 240 15.16 1.55 -11.56
CA ILE A 240 13.78 2.04 -11.56
C ILE A 240 12.86 0.84 -11.42
N GLU A 241 12.15 0.75 -10.29
CA GLU A 241 11.30 -0.38 -9.91
C GLU A 241 9.83 0.09 -9.93
N PRO A 242 9.11 -0.02 -11.07
CA PRO A 242 7.70 0.32 -11.14
C PRO A 242 6.84 -0.73 -10.44
N GLU A 243 5.94 -0.29 -9.55
CA GLU A 243 5.18 -1.16 -8.66
C GLU A 243 3.67 -1.02 -8.90
N TYR A 244 2.93 -0.12 -8.23
CA TYR A 244 1.47 -0.02 -8.36
C TYR A 244 0.98 0.94 -9.44
N ILE A 245 -0.12 0.56 -10.11
CA ILE A 245 -0.71 1.33 -11.20
C ILE A 245 -2.09 1.86 -10.82
N THR A 246 -2.35 3.12 -11.17
CA THR A 246 -3.71 3.65 -11.30
C THR A 246 -3.93 4.29 -12.66
N ILE A 247 -5.12 4.13 -13.23
CA ILE A 247 -5.47 4.62 -14.57
C ILE A 247 -6.35 5.85 -14.45
N SER A 248 -5.98 6.92 -15.16
CA SER A 248 -6.80 8.14 -15.23
C SER A 248 -8.19 7.84 -15.81
N PRO A 249 -9.27 8.51 -15.36
CA PRO A 249 -10.64 8.19 -15.77
C PRO A 249 -10.91 8.27 -17.28
N ASN A 250 -10.11 9.03 -18.02
CA ASN A 250 -10.22 9.16 -19.48
C ASN A 250 -9.39 8.11 -20.24
N ASN A 251 -8.78 7.14 -19.55
CA ASN A 251 -7.91 6.10 -20.10
C ASN A 251 -6.68 6.61 -20.87
N ALA A 252 -6.30 7.89 -20.71
CA ALA A 252 -5.18 8.47 -21.47
C ALA A 252 -3.83 8.22 -20.80
N TYR A 253 -3.81 8.16 -19.47
CA TYR A 253 -2.59 8.03 -18.68
C TYR A 253 -2.70 6.94 -17.62
N ALA A 254 -1.60 6.22 -17.40
CA ALA A 254 -1.35 5.45 -16.19
C ALA A 254 -0.39 6.23 -15.28
N TYR A 255 -0.59 6.16 -13.97
CA TYR A 255 0.34 6.65 -12.96
C TYR A 255 0.86 5.45 -12.19
N VAL A 256 2.18 5.37 -12.07
CA VAL A 256 2.89 4.20 -11.55
C VAL A 256 3.78 4.64 -10.40
N THR A 257 3.68 3.99 -9.24
CA THR A 257 4.62 4.24 -8.14
C THR A 257 5.99 3.67 -8.47
N LEU A 258 7.03 4.40 -8.05
CA LEU A 258 8.41 3.96 -8.04
C LEU A 258 8.86 4.02 -6.57
N GLN A 259 8.43 3.05 -5.76
CA GLN A 259 8.42 3.11 -4.30
C GLN A 259 9.83 3.35 -3.74
N GLU A 260 10.77 2.47 -4.08
CA GLU A 260 12.18 2.53 -3.71
C GLU A 260 12.83 3.82 -4.22
N ASN A 261 12.42 4.30 -5.40
CA ASN A 261 12.92 5.53 -6.01
C ASN A 261 12.31 6.82 -5.44
N ASN A 262 11.24 6.75 -4.63
CA ASN A 262 10.53 7.91 -4.09
C ASN A 262 9.96 8.85 -5.19
N ALA A 263 9.31 8.27 -6.20
CA ALA A 263 8.72 9.00 -7.32
C ALA A 263 7.41 8.37 -7.82
N ILE A 264 6.70 9.11 -8.68
CA ILE A 264 5.56 8.61 -9.46
C ILE A 264 5.82 8.87 -10.93
N ALA A 265 5.72 7.85 -11.77
CA ALA A 265 5.79 7.98 -13.22
C ALA A 265 4.39 8.15 -13.83
N LYS A 266 4.24 9.05 -14.79
CA LYS A 266 3.06 9.19 -15.62
C LYS A 266 3.36 8.68 -17.02
N ILE A 267 2.61 7.69 -17.46
CA ILE A 267 2.77 6.98 -18.73
C ILE A 267 1.66 7.41 -19.69
N ASP A 268 2.01 7.78 -20.91
CA ASP A 268 1.07 8.06 -21.99
C ASP A 268 0.66 6.73 -22.66
N LEU A 269 -0.62 6.35 -22.52
CA LEU A 269 -1.11 5.04 -22.96
C LEU A 269 -1.35 4.95 -24.46
N GLU A 270 -1.57 6.08 -25.13
CA GLU A 270 -1.75 6.13 -26.59
C GLU A 270 -0.41 5.98 -27.31
N ASN A 271 0.61 6.69 -26.84
CA ASN A 271 1.90 6.76 -27.50
C ASN A 271 2.94 5.80 -26.92
N GLY A 272 2.71 5.25 -25.71
CA GLY A 272 3.58 4.26 -25.09
C GLY A 272 4.94 4.80 -24.67
N TYR A 273 4.98 5.91 -23.94
CA TYR A 273 6.21 6.47 -23.37
C TYR A 273 5.99 7.08 -21.98
N VAL A 274 7.08 7.26 -21.22
CA VAL A 274 7.07 7.99 -19.94
C VAL A 274 6.87 9.48 -20.23
N ASN A 275 5.69 10.02 -19.90
CA ASN A 275 5.39 11.42 -20.11
C ASN A 275 6.14 12.32 -19.11
N GLN A 276 6.20 11.90 -17.85
CA GLN A 276 6.88 12.61 -16.79
C GLN A 276 7.14 11.71 -15.58
N ILE A 277 8.26 11.89 -14.90
CA ILE A 277 8.50 11.36 -13.55
C ILE A 277 8.39 12.51 -12.57
N TYR A 278 7.54 12.36 -11.55
CA TYR A 278 7.29 13.32 -10.48
C TYR A 278 8.08 12.92 -9.23
N PRO A 279 9.15 13.65 -8.88
CA PRO A 279 9.80 13.48 -7.58
C PRO A 279 8.86 13.87 -6.45
N LEU A 280 8.82 13.08 -5.38
CA LEU A 280 7.91 13.34 -4.24
C LEU A 280 8.51 14.27 -3.19
N GLY A 281 9.78 14.62 -3.34
CA GLY A 281 10.54 15.34 -2.34
C GLY A 281 10.66 14.51 -1.06
N VAL A 282 10.63 15.17 0.08
CA VAL A 282 10.93 14.56 1.38
C VAL A 282 10.04 15.17 2.47
N LYS A 283 9.82 14.41 3.55
CA LYS A 283 9.12 14.84 4.75
C LYS A 283 10.13 15.30 5.80
N GLU A 284 9.86 16.40 6.48
CA GLU A 284 10.74 16.92 7.53
C GLU A 284 10.13 16.67 8.91
N TRP A 285 10.78 15.83 9.71
CA TRP A 285 10.30 15.42 11.03
C TRP A 285 10.51 16.45 12.14
N ARG A 286 11.01 17.64 11.80
CA ARG A 286 11.02 18.79 12.73
C ARG A 286 9.63 19.43 12.89
N TYR A 287 8.69 19.13 11.99
CA TYR A 287 7.34 19.71 12.02
C TYR A 287 6.28 18.76 12.57
N SER A 288 6.50 17.45 12.49
CA SER A 288 5.60 16.38 12.94
C SER A 288 6.34 15.41 13.86
N THR A 289 5.64 14.66 14.71
CA THR A 289 6.28 13.67 15.59
C THR A 289 6.27 12.27 15.00
N PHE A 290 7.28 11.45 15.25
CA PHE A 290 7.20 10.01 14.99
C PHE A 290 7.91 9.23 16.08
N ASP A 291 7.67 7.92 16.12
CA ASP A 291 8.44 7.00 16.96
C ASP A 291 9.63 6.43 16.19
N GLY A 292 10.85 6.77 16.62
CA GLY A 292 12.09 6.40 15.94
C GLY A 292 12.90 5.32 16.65
N SER A 293 12.41 4.79 17.77
CA SER A 293 13.10 3.79 18.58
C SER A 293 12.17 2.63 18.92
N ASP A 294 12.76 1.46 19.17
CA ASP A 294 12.16 0.30 19.83
C ASP A 294 12.93 -0.02 21.15
N GLY A 295 13.81 0.89 21.58
CA GLY A 295 14.76 0.74 22.69
C GLY A 295 14.53 1.71 23.85
N ASP A 296 13.40 2.40 23.88
CA ASP A 296 13.11 3.55 24.75
C ASP A 296 12.01 3.29 25.80
N SER A 297 11.58 2.02 25.92
CA SER A 297 10.60 1.52 26.89
C SER A 297 9.15 1.99 26.68
N GLY A 298 8.78 2.39 25.46
CA GLY A 298 7.39 2.53 25.05
C GLY A 298 7.19 3.57 23.95
N ILE A 299 5.94 3.82 23.56
CA ILE A 299 5.64 4.64 22.38
C ILE A 299 5.97 6.13 22.62
N ILE A 300 7.06 6.63 22.04
CA ILE A 300 7.57 8.00 22.24
C ILE A 300 7.63 8.77 20.91
N LEU A 301 6.49 9.39 20.57
CA LEU A 301 6.40 10.32 19.44
C LEU A 301 7.16 11.63 19.71
N LYS A 302 8.21 11.90 18.94
CA LYS A 302 9.08 13.09 19.05
C LYS A 302 9.36 13.73 17.69
N LYS A 303 9.72 15.02 17.74
CA LYS A 303 10.24 15.75 16.60
C LYS A 303 11.74 15.55 16.52
N HIS A 304 12.26 15.36 15.31
CA HIS A 304 13.68 15.13 15.07
C HIS A 304 14.15 15.97 13.89
N ASN A 305 15.39 16.46 13.91
CA ASN A 305 15.98 17.23 12.80
C ASN A 305 16.47 16.33 11.65
N ILE A 306 15.64 15.36 11.24
CA ILE A 306 15.90 14.45 10.12
C ILE A 306 14.79 14.57 9.07
N SER A 307 15.00 13.92 7.93
CA SER A 307 13.97 13.81 6.89
C SER A 307 13.65 12.34 6.59
N SER A 308 12.50 12.07 5.99
CA SER A 308 12.23 10.79 5.35
C SER A 308 11.78 10.95 3.90
N PHE A 309 11.96 9.89 3.12
CA PHE A 309 11.32 9.76 1.82
C PHE A 309 9.84 9.41 1.98
N TYR A 310 8.99 9.71 1.00
CA TYR A 310 7.57 9.32 1.05
C TYR A 310 7.39 7.85 0.65
N GLN A 311 8.04 7.42 -0.45
CA GLN A 311 8.08 6.02 -0.92
C GLN A 311 6.70 5.33 -0.92
N PRO A 312 5.80 5.79 -1.79
CA PRO A 312 4.46 5.25 -1.82
C PRO A 312 4.43 3.86 -2.43
N ASP A 313 3.78 2.93 -1.74
CA ASP A 313 3.46 1.59 -2.25
C ASP A 313 2.23 1.71 -3.17
N LYS A 314 1.04 1.80 -2.57
CA LYS A 314 -0.24 1.89 -3.25
C LYS A 314 -0.57 3.29 -3.74
N ILE A 315 -1.29 3.36 -4.86
CA ILE A 315 -1.74 4.58 -5.54
C ILE A 315 -3.16 4.45 -6.10
N ALA A 316 -3.96 5.50 -5.98
CA ALA A 316 -5.34 5.49 -6.47
C ALA A 316 -5.80 6.87 -6.93
N PHE A 317 -6.63 6.90 -7.97
CA PHE A 317 -7.42 8.07 -8.34
C PHE A 317 -8.75 8.10 -7.61
N PHE A 318 -9.20 9.30 -7.29
CA PHE A 318 -10.61 9.52 -6.99
C PHE A 318 -11.06 10.87 -7.54
N GLU A 319 -12.34 10.95 -7.90
CA GLU A 319 -12.98 12.20 -8.29
C GLU A 319 -13.81 12.76 -7.14
N TRP A 320 -13.73 14.07 -6.95
CA TRP A 320 -14.61 14.76 -6.03
C TRP A 320 -14.86 16.20 -6.48
N LYS A 321 -16.15 16.56 -6.59
CA LYS A 321 -16.60 17.89 -7.05
C LYS A 321 -15.95 18.32 -8.37
N ASN A 322 -15.90 17.42 -9.35
CA ASN A 322 -15.30 17.62 -10.68
C ASN A 322 -13.80 17.94 -10.66
N ARG A 323 -13.09 17.55 -9.60
CA ARG A 323 -11.63 17.55 -9.54
C ARG A 323 -11.13 16.14 -9.37
N LEU A 324 -10.07 15.82 -10.11
CA LEU A 324 -9.38 14.56 -10.02
C LEU A 324 -8.22 14.69 -9.02
N TYR A 325 -8.16 13.76 -8.09
CA TYR A 325 -7.12 13.69 -7.08
C TYR A 325 -6.43 12.34 -7.14
N LEU A 326 -5.16 12.34 -6.78
CA LEU A 326 -4.33 11.15 -6.67
C LEU A 326 -3.96 10.96 -5.20
N ILE A 327 -4.10 9.75 -4.67
CA ILE A 327 -3.73 9.40 -3.30
C ILE A 327 -2.61 8.37 -3.35
N THR A 328 -1.72 8.46 -2.36
CA THR A 328 -0.70 7.45 -2.12
C THR A 328 -0.70 6.98 -0.66
N ALA A 329 -0.44 5.69 -0.43
CA ALA A 329 -0.02 5.20 0.88
C ALA A 329 1.52 5.25 0.94
N ASP A 330 2.05 6.15 1.77
CA ASP A 330 3.46 6.48 1.86
C ASP A 330 4.17 5.52 2.84
N GLU A 331 4.22 4.23 2.47
CA GLU A 331 4.68 3.14 3.32
C GLU A 331 6.14 3.28 3.74
N GLY A 332 7.05 3.35 2.77
CA GLY A 332 8.48 3.20 3.00
C GLY A 332 9.02 1.84 2.60
N LYS A 333 10.22 1.83 2.02
CA LYS A 333 10.91 0.61 1.62
C LYS A 333 12.42 0.82 1.59
N GLU A 334 13.13 0.04 2.39
CA GLU A 334 14.57 -0.06 2.28
C GLU A 334 14.97 -0.97 1.10
N PHE A 335 16.06 -0.64 0.40
CA PHE A 335 16.51 -1.42 -0.75
C PHE A 335 17.62 -2.40 -0.33
N SER A 336 17.50 -3.66 -0.74
CA SER A 336 18.51 -4.67 -0.43
C SER A 336 18.66 -5.71 -1.54
N VAL A 337 19.87 -6.26 -1.66
CA VAL A 337 20.15 -7.43 -2.51
C VAL A 337 20.83 -8.48 -1.62
N PRO A 338 20.05 -9.30 -0.89
CA PRO A 338 20.57 -10.12 0.21
C PRO A 338 21.68 -11.10 -0.20
N ILE A 339 21.59 -11.69 -1.40
CA ILE A 339 22.60 -12.63 -1.91
C ILE A 339 23.98 -11.98 -2.06
N TYR A 340 24.04 -10.66 -2.22
CA TYR A 340 25.27 -9.88 -2.28
C TYR A 340 25.61 -9.13 -0.98
N PHE A 341 24.84 -9.35 0.09
CA PHE A 341 24.96 -8.61 1.36
C PHE A 341 24.89 -7.08 1.18
N TYR A 342 24.14 -6.63 0.17
CA TYR A 342 23.97 -5.22 -0.14
C TYR A 342 22.69 -4.69 0.50
N THR A 343 22.77 -3.53 1.15
CA THR A 343 21.64 -2.81 1.75
C THR A 343 21.88 -1.32 1.59
N ASP A 344 20.89 -0.53 1.21
CA ASP A 344 21.04 0.93 1.12
C ASP A 344 20.93 1.66 2.48
N PHE A 345 20.78 0.90 3.55
CA PHE A 345 20.45 1.36 4.90
C PHE A 345 21.34 0.73 5.99
N ASP A 346 21.57 1.46 7.08
CA ASP A 346 22.21 0.94 8.30
C ASP A 346 21.60 1.61 9.53
N ARG A 347 21.80 1.04 10.73
CA ARG A 347 21.41 1.66 12.00
C ARG A 347 22.21 2.96 12.16
N ALA A 348 21.54 4.04 12.57
CA ALA A 348 22.20 5.33 12.76
C ALA A 348 23.43 5.24 13.68
N LYS A 349 23.35 4.47 14.77
CA LYS A 349 24.47 4.31 15.71
C LYS A 349 25.69 3.61 15.10
N ASN A 350 25.50 2.71 14.15
CA ASN A 350 26.60 2.08 13.42
C ASN A 350 27.35 3.13 12.59
N LEU A 351 26.61 3.94 11.83
CA LEU A 351 27.16 5.04 11.04
C LEU A 351 27.83 6.11 11.94
N HIS A 352 27.22 6.41 13.10
CA HIS A 352 27.80 7.32 14.09
C HIS A 352 29.13 6.81 14.63
N THR A 353 29.20 5.54 15.03
CA THR A 353 30.42 4.89 15.54
C THR A 353 31.53 4.89 14.50
N ASN A 354 31.17 4.76 13.21
CA ASN A 354 32.09 4.84 12.08
C ASN A 354 32.46 6.28 11.69
N GLY A 355 31.90 7.28 12.39
CA GLY A 355 32.15 8.70 12.17
C GLY A 355 31.58 9.21 10.86
N GLU A 356 30.52 8.60 10.32
CA GLU A 356 29.96 8.90 8.99
C GLU A 356 29.14 10.20 8.92
N PHE A 357 28.77 10.78 10.06
CA PHE A 357 27.96 12.00 10.11
C PHE A 357 28.78 13.29 10.20
N LEU A 358 28.23 14.35 9.60
CA LEU A 358 28.61 15.75 9.76
C LEU A 358 27.32 16.55 9.99
N VAL A 359 26.77 16.43 11.19
CA VAL A 359 25.49 17.04 11.61
C VAL A 359 25.70 17.96 12.82
N ASP A 360 24.65 18.66 13.24
CA ASP A 360 24.70 19.48 14.45
C ASP A 360 24.84 18.62 15.72
N PRO A 361 25.39 19.18 16.83
CA PRO A 361 25.65 18.38 18.03
C PRO A 361 24.42 17.77 18.72
N GLU A 362 23.23 18.36 18.53
CA GLU A 362 22.01 17.82 19.12
C GLU A 362 21.58 16.57 18.37
N LEU A 363 21.53 16.62 17.03
CA LEU A 363 21.26 15.46 16.21
C LEU A 363 22.34 14.38 16.36
N ASP A 364 23.62 14.75 16.45
CA ASP A 364 24.72 13.78 16.67
C ASP A 364 24.51 12.96 17.95
N ALA A 365 24.04 13.61 19.03
CA ALA A 365 23.74 12.93 20.29
C ALA A 365 22.53 11.98 20.17
N GLU A 366 21.48 12.37 19.44
CA GLU A 366 20.32 11.50 19.18
C GLU A 366 20.70 10.26 18.36
N LEU A 367 21.57 10.41 17.34
CA LEU A 367 22.03 9.31 16.49
C LEU A 367 22.95 8.32 17.23
N ALA A 368 23.51 8.71 18.38
CA ALA A 368 24.33 7.85 19.23
C ALA A 368 23.51 7.09 20.30
N ASP A 369 22.30 7.55 20.61
CA ASP A 369 21.45 7.04 21.69
C ASP A 369 20.40 6.06 21.15
N ASP A 370 20.44 4.81 21.63
CA ASP A 370 19.49 3.76 21.23
C ASP A 370 18.06 4.08 21.66
N ALA A 371 17.87 4.88 22.72
CA ALA A 371 16.55 5.35 23.16
C ALA A 371 16.06 6.59 22.39
N GLN A 372 16.82 7.07 21.41
CA GLN A 372 16.43 8.10 20.44
C GLN A 372 16.54 7.53 19.01
N LEU A 373 17.46 8.03 18.19
CA LEU A 373 17.58 7.66 16.78
C LEU A 373 18.65 6.60 16.53
N GLY A 374 19.45 6.21 17.53
CA GLY A 374 20.57 5.30 17.34
C GLY A 374 20.19 3.96 16.73
N ARG A 375 18.96 3.50 17.00
CA ARG A 375 18.40 2.29 16.40
C ARG A 375 17.64 2.56 15.10
N LEU A 376 17.29 3.78 14.74
CA LEU A 376 16.60 4.06 13.47
C LEU A 376 17.46 3.60 12.28
N PHE A 377 16.84 2.93 11.30
CA PHE A 377 17.49 2.67 10.02
C PHE A 377 17.46 3.92 9.14
N VAL A 378 18.63 4.26 8.59
CA VAL A 378 18.85 5.45 7.78
C VAL A 378 19.67 5.11 6.54
N SER A 379 19.50 5.88 5.46
CA SER A 379 20.24 5.69 4.22
C SER A 379 21.76 5.86 4.45
N GLN A 380 22.56 4.93 3.91
CA GLN A 380 24.00 4.87 4.16
C GLN A 380 24.88 5.24 2.96
N PHE A 381 24.40 5.24 1.72
CA PHE A 381 25.30 5.35 0.56
C PHE A 381 25.30 6.69 -0.14
N HIS A 382 24.19 7.09 -0.76
CA HIS A 382 24.19 8.21 -1.70
C HIS A 382 23.33 9.37 -1.22
N ASP A 383 22.32 9.09 -0.41
CA ASP A 383 21.39 10.10 0.04
C ASP A 383 22.01 10.95 1.15
N GLY A 384 21.84 12.27 1.05
CA GLY A 384 22.21 13.18 2.13
C GLY A 384 23.71 13.32 2.43
N ARG A 385 24.59 12.80 1.55
CA ARG A 385 26.02 13.08 1.61
C ARG A 385 26.36 14.46 1.04
N ALA A 386 27.23 15.19 1.72
CA ALA A 386 27.64 16.52 1.27
C ALA A 386 28.46 16.46 -0.03
N THR A 387 28.25 17.42 -0.93
CA THR A 387 29.01 17.50 -2.18
C THR A 387 30.52 17.53 -1.90
N GLY A 388 31.26 16.58 -2.49
CA GLY A 388 32.71 16.46 -2.30
C GLY A 388 33.15 15.86 -0.95
N SER A 389 32.22 15.30 -0.17
CA SER A 389 32.49 14.64 1.10
C SER A 389 31.84 13.25 1.15
N SER A 390 32.53 12.30 1.74
CA SER A 390 31.95 11.01 2.12
C SER A 390 31.26 11.09 3.49
N LYS A 391 30.70 12.24 3.89
CA LYS A 391 29.98 12.37 5.18
C LYS A 391 28.54 12.78 4.95
N ILE A 392 27.65 12.18 5.73
CA ILE A 392 26.21 12.44 5.72
C ILE A 392 25.95 13.72 6.50
N ASN A 393 25.42 14.76 5.84
CA ASN A 393 25.04 16.02 6.49
C ASN A 393 23.53 16.25 6.53
N ARG A 394 22.76 15.37 5.88
CA ARG A 394 21.31 15.30 5.98
C ARG A 394 20.92 13.84 6.16
N VAL A 395 20.32 13.52 7.31
CA VAL A 395 19.91 12.15 7.63
C VAL A 395 18.55 11.87 7.01
N PHE A 396 18.46 10.76 6.27
CA PHE A 396 17.23 10.28 5.68
C PHE A 396 16.86 8.91 6.26
N THR A 397 15.63 8.76 6.72
CA THR A 397 14.98 7.47 6.97
C THR A 397 13.90 7.19 5.90
N PHE A 398 13.20 6.08 6.01
CA PHE A 398 12.33 5.52 4.98
C PHE A 398 10.85 5.66 5.35
N GLY A 399 10.02 5.88 4.33
CA GLY A 399 8.57 6.01 4.48
C GLY A 399 8.05 7.36 4.97
N GLY A 400 6.88 7.73 4.45
CA GLY A 400 6.13 8.90 4.90
C GLY A 400 5.36 8.64 6.20
N ARG A 401 5.17 7.36 6.57
CA ARG A 401 4.41 6.90 7.76
C ARG A 401 2.96 7.37 7.75
N GLY A 402 2.38 7.45 6.56
CA GLY A 402 1.15 8.18 6.33
C GLY A 402 0.66 8.06 4.90
N PHE A 403 -0.11 9.05 4.47
CA PHE A 403 -0.61 9.14 3.10
C PHE A 403 -0.55 10.58 2.60
N SER A 404 -0.52 10.72 1.27
CA SER A 404 -0.52 12.00 0.57
C SER A 404 -1.69 12.10 -0.40
N VAL A 405 -2.16 13.33 -0.64
CA VAL A 405 -3.21 13.63 -1.62
C VAL A 405 -2.69 14.73 -2.55
N PHE A 406 -2.76 14.50 -3.85
CA PHE A 406 -2.29 15.42 -4.88
C PHE A 406 -3.44 15.87 -5.78
N ASP A 407 -3.37 17.10 -6.29
CA ASP A 407 -4.18 17.49 -7.45
C ASP A 407 -3.59 16.80 -8.68
N ALA A 408 -4.35 15.93 -9.31
CA ALA A 408 -3.86 15.08 -10.41
C ALA A 408 -3.44 15.86 -11.67
N ASN A 409 -3.89 17.11 -11.83
CA ASN A 409 -3.57 17.89 -13.02
C ASN A 409 -2.17 18.47 -12.99
N ASN A 410 -1.69 18.82 -11.79
CA ASN A 410 -0.41 19.50 -11.60
C ASN A 410 0.53 18.78 -10.62
N MET A 411 0.08 17.68 -10.02
CA MET A 411 0.80 16.86 -9.05
C MET A 411 1.28 17.64 -7.82
N ILE A 412 0.61 18.73 -7.47
CA ILE A 412 0.88 19.49 -6.24
C ILE A 412 0.17 18.79 -5.09
N ARG A 413 0.94 18.41 -4.06
CA ARG A 413 0.43 17.84 -2.80
C ARG A 413 -0.50 18.84 -2.12
N GLN A 414 -1.76 18.46 -1.94
CA GLN A 414 -2.81 19.24 -1.29
C GLN A 414 -2.92 18.90 0.21
N TYR A 415 -2.67 17.64 0.57
CA TYR A 415 -2.73 17.12 1.92
C TYR A 415 -1.63 16.07 2.16
N GLU A 416 -1.15 16.00 3.39
CA GLU A 416 -0.25 14.98 3.92
C GLU A 416 -0.69 14.71 5.35
N SER A 417 -0.84 13.44 5.75
CA SER A 417 -1.40 13.08 7.06
C SER A 417 -0.54 13.46 8.26
N GLY A 418 0.72 13.86 8.06
CA GLY A 418 1.62 14.25 9.13
C GLY A 418 1.90 13.07 10.05
N ASP A 419 1.61 13.25 11.33
CA ASP A 419 1.81 12.25 12.38
C ASP A 419 0.50 11.64 12.88
N GLU A 420 -0.60 11.83 12.14
CA GLU A 420 -1.93 11.40 12.54
C GLU A 420 -2.05 9.88 12.70
N ILE A 421 -1.49 9.11 11.76
CA ILE A 421 -1.58 7.65 11.76
C ILE A 421 -0.99 7.06 13.03
N GLU A 422 0.24 7.45 13.38
CA GLU A 422 0.89 7.01 14.62
C GLU A 422 0.17 7.54 15.87
N LYS A 423 -0.32 8.80 15.87
CA LYS A 423 -1.09 9.34 17.00
C LYS A 423 -2.36 8.55 17.27
N TYR A 424 -3.12 8.22 16.22
CA TYR A 424 -4.36 7.46 16.37
C TYR A 424 -4.09 6.00 16.70
N SER A 425 -3.10 5.37 16.07
CA SER A 425 -2.66 4.01 16.43
C SER A 425 -2.26 3.92 17.89
N ARG A 426 -1.43 4.85 18.38
CA ARG A 426 -1.03 4.93 19.79
C ARG A 426 -2.23 5.13 20.72
N LEU A 427 -3.19 5.96 20.34
CA LEU A 427 -4.33 6.30 21.19
C LEU A 427 -5.33 5.13 21.31
N PHE A 428 -5.61 4.44 20.21
CA PHE A 428 -6.69 3.45 20.14
C PHE A 428 -6.21 1.99 20.15
N HIS A 429 -5.01 1.73 19.63
CA HIS A 429 -4.45 0.39 19.46
C HIS A 429 -2.97 0.29 19.95
N PRO A 430 -2.63 0.78 21.16
CA PRO A 430 -1.24 0.84 21.62
C PRO A 430 -0.55 -0.54 21.67
N ASN A 431 -1.29 -1.61 21.96
CA ASN A 431 -0.74 -2.97 22.06
C ASN A 431 -0.23 -3.53 20.73
N VAL A 432 -0.48 -2.86 19.61
CA VAL A 432 0.00 -3.30 18.29
C VAL A 432 0.66 -2.15 17.52
N PHE A 433 0.92 -1.03 18.19
CA PHE A 433 1.53 0.16 17.61
C PHE A 433 2.85 -0.23 16.94
N ASN A 434 2.98 0.08 15.65
CA ASN A 434 4.14 -0.27 14.82
C ASN A 434 4.63 -1.73 15.02
N GLY A 435 3.70 -2.66 15.26
CA GLY A 435 4.01 -4.09 15.37
C GLY A 435 4.17 -4.74 13.99
N ASP A 436 4.90 -5.86 13.93
CA ASP A 436 5.29 -6.53 12.68
C ASP A 436 4.42 -7.76 12.36
N CYS A 437 3.92 -8.45 13.39
CA CYS A 437 3.19 -9.71 13.24
C CYS A 437 4.05 -10.79 12.55
N SER A 438 5.30 -10.94 12.99
CA SER A 438 6.29 -11.80 12.33
C SER A 438 6.68 -13.06 13.10
N ASP A 439 6.34 -13.20 14.39
CA ASP A 439 6.63 -14.42 15.17
C ASP A 439 5.38 -15.02 15.81
N ALA A 440 5.00 -16.22 15.35
CA ALA A 440 3.87 -16.98 15.87
C ALA A 440 3.91 -17.23 17.41
N ASN A 441 5.09 -17.14 18.03
CA ASN A 441 5.31 -17.37 19.46
C ASN A 441 5.25 -16.09 20.30
N LEU A 442 5.20 -14.91 19.68
CA LEU A 442 5.06 -13.64 20.37
C LEU A 442 3.59 -13.20 20.38
N ALA A 443 3.20 -12.55 21.47
CA ALA A 443 1.94 -11.82 21.54
C ALA A 443 2.09 -10.45 20.87
N PRO A 444 1.00 -9.86 20.34
CA PRO A 444 1.08 -8.58 19.63
C PRO A 444 1.76 -7.46 20.42
N PHE A 445 1.52 -7.39 21.74
CA PHE A 445 2.16 -6.38 22.60
C PHE A 445 3.66 -6.57 22.79
N GLN A 446 4.19 -7.77 22.53
CA GLN A 446 5.63 -8.05 22.63
C GLN A 446 6.37 -7.61 21.36
N GLU A 447 5.65 -7.50 20.24
CA GLU A 447 6.16 -6.97 18.97
C GLU A 447 5.78 -5.50 18.78
N MET A 448 5.03 -4.90 19.71
CA MET A 448 4.82 -3.46 19.73
C MET A 448 6.17 -2.75 19.54
N ASP A 449 6.18 -1.76 18.66
CA ASP A 449 7.35 -0.92 18.32
C ASP A 449 8.39 -1.53 17.38
N PHE A 450 8.28 -2.81 16.99
CA PHE A 450 9.31 -3.47 16.16
C PHE A 450 9.56 -2.77 14.81
N ARG A 451 8.54 -2.11 14.25
CA ARG A 451 8.62 -1.33 13.01
C ARG A 451 8.96 0.14 13.21
N SER A 452 9.03 0.66 14.44
CA SER A 452 9.33 2.08 14.70
C SER A 452 10.73 2.48 14.24
N THR A 453 11.67 1.55 14.22
CA THR A 453 13.00 1.79 13.64
C THR A 453 13.08 1.61 12.12
N LEU A 454 11.98 1.19 11.49
CA LEU A 454 11.83 0.92 10.06
C LEU A 454 10.81 1.93 9.47
N THR A 455 9.73 1.43 8.88
CA THR A 455 8.66 2.18 8.19
C THR A 455 7.50 2.61 9.10
N GLY A 456 7.55 2.30 10.41
CA GLY A 456 6.52 2.68 11.36
C GLY A 456 5.18 1.98 11.11
N PRO A 457 4.08 2.72 10.81
CA PRO A 457 2.75 2.14 10.62
C PRO A 457 2.59 1.20 9.42
N SER A 458 3.48 1.28 8.42
CA SER A 458 3.40 0.52 7.17
C SER A 458 2.00 0.54 6.55
N LEU A 459 1.52 1.69 6.07
CA LEU A 459 0.26 1.72 5.32
C LEU A 459 0.49 1.07 3.95
N ASN A 460 -0.13 -0.09 3.71
CA ASN A 460 0.07 -0.87 2.48
C ASN A 460 -1.24 -1.14 1.70
N ALA A 461 -2.34 -0.47 2.04
CA ALA A 461 -3.58 -0.64 1.28
C ALA A 461 -4.39 0.63 1.28
N ILE A 462 -4.99 0.97 0.14
CA ILE A 462 -5.89 2.12 0.00
C ILE A 462 -7.11 1.77 -0.85
N VAL A 463 -8.27 2.30 -0.46
CA VAL A 463 -9.45 2.32 -1.33
C VAL A 463 -10.30 3.54 -1.02
N ASP A 464 -11.00 4.06 -2.01
CA ASP A 464 -12.01 5.09 -1.83
C ASP A 464 -13.43 4.53 -2.03
N GLY A 465 -14.41 5.21 -1.46
CA GLY A 465 -15.80 4.82 -1.60
C GLY A 465 -16.77 5.86 -1.08
N ASP A 466 -18.02 5.75 -1.50
CA ASP A 466 -19.08 6.68 -1.10
C ASP A 466 -20.02 6.00 -0.08
N PHE A 467 -20.32 6.71 1.01
CA PHE A 467 -21.28 6.28 2.04
C PHE A 467 -22.16 7.44 2.48
N LEU A 468 -23.48 7.33 2.30
CA LEU A 468 -24.44 8.41 2.62
C LEU A 468 -24.06 9.78 2.02
N GLY A 469 -23.51 9.78 0.80
CA GLY A 469 -23.05 10.99 0.09
C GLY A 469 -21.72 11.57 0.58
N ARG A 470 -21.04 10.88 1.51
CA ARG A 470 -19.71 11.23 2.04
C ARG A 470 -18.66 10.45 1.26
N LYS A 471 -17.63 11.16 0.77
CA LYS A 471 -16.49 10.54 0.06
C LYS A 471 -15.48 10.10 1.10
N LEU A 472 -15.29 8.79 1.23
CA LEU A 472 -14.41 8.17 2.22
C LEU A 472 -13.14 7.64 1.56
N LEU A 473 -12.06 7.70 2.32
CA LEU A 473 -10.78 7.07 2.03
C LEU A 473 -10.46 6.12 3.18
N ILE A 474 -10.11 4.89 2.83
CA ILE A 474 -9.78 3.84 3.78
C ILE A 474 -8.33 3.41 3.54
N PHE A 475 -7.56 3.34 4.62
CA PHE A 475 -6.16 2.93 4.60
C PHE A 475 -5.96 1.70 5.50
N GLY A 476 -5.19 0.72 5.05
CA GLY A 476 -4.84 -0.48 5.81
C GLY A 476 -3.35 -0.55 6.15
N SER A 477 -3.02 -1.02 7.35
CA SER A 477 -1.64 -1.34 7.73
C SER A 477 -1.25 -2.75 7.29
N GLY A 478 -0.16 -2.85 6.53
CA GLY A 478 0.45 -4.08 6.01
C GLY A 478 1.10 -4.96 7.08
N THR A 479 1.01 -4.60 8.36
CA THR A 479 1.53 -5.42 9.46
C THR A 479 0.46 -5.73 10.50
N ASN A 480 0.09 -4.74 11.31
CA ASN A 480 -0.67 -4.94 12.55
C ASN A 480 -2.20 -5.02 12.37
N GLY A 481 -2.69 -4.83 11.15
CA GLY A 481 -4.09 -5.01 10.78
C GLY A 481 -5.03 -3.88 11.17
N ILE A 482 -4.50 -2.66 11.31
CA ILE A 482 -5.29 -1.47 11.60
C ILE A 482 -5.82 -0.85 10.30
N LEU A 483 -7.12 -0.52 10.29
CA LEU A 483 -7.82 0.23 9.26
C LEU A 483 -8.11 1.66 9.73
N TYR A 484 -7.83 2.65 8.90
CA TYR A 484 -8.09 4.07 9.16
C TYR A 484 -9.13 4.59 8.17
N VAL A 485 -10.15 5.28 8.66
CA VAL A 485 -11.22 5.88 7.84
C VAL A 485 -11.11 7.40 7.90
N TYR A 486 -11.00 8.01 6.73
CA TYR A 486 -11.00 9.46 6.54
C TYR A 486 -12.17 9.85 5.63
N GLU A 487 -12.70 11.05 5.84
CA GLU A 487 -13.66 11.67 4.95
C GLU A 487 -13.00 12.88 4.27
N LEU A 488 -13.26 13.03 2.98
CA LEU A 488 -12.95 14.26 2.27
C LEU A 488 -14.06 15.29 2.50
N VAL A 489 -13.74 16.33 3.28
CA VAL A 489 -14.70 17.37 3.68
C VAL A 489 -14.57 18.62 2.84
N ASN A 490 -15.69 19.34 2.65
CA ASN A 490 -15.76 20.54 1.83
C ASN A 490 -14.71 21.56 2.28
N PRO A 491 -13.66 21.82 1.48
CA PRO A 491 -12.69 22.80 1.89
C PRO A 491 -13.36 24.16 1.80
N VAL A 492 -13.31 24.91 2.89
CA VAL A 492 -13.50 26.37 2.83
C VAL A 492 -12.36 26.98 2.01
N SER A 493 -11.27 26.22 1.80
CA SER A 493 -10.11 26.51 0.98
C SER A 493 -10.15 25.85 -0.42
N SER A 494 -9.17 26.13 -1.28
CA SER A 494 -9.03 25.46 -2.58
C SER A 494 -8.28 24.13 -2.53
N ARG A 495 -7.95 23.62 -1.32
CA ARG A 495 -7.14 22.41 -1.07
C ARG A 495 -8.02 21.24 -0.65
N ALA A 496 -7.57 20.00 -0.80
CA ALA A 496 -8.26 18.87 -0.17
C ALA A 496 -8.11 18.96 1.36
N GLU A 497 -9.20 18.80 2.10
CA GLU A 497 -9.21 18.73 3.57
C GLU A 497 -9.73 17.35 3.97
N MET A 498 -8.92 16.61 4.73
CA MET A 498 -9.28 15.28 5.23
C MET A 498 -9.69 15.37 6.68
N GLU A 499 -10.80 14.74 7.03
CA GLU A 499 -11.26 14.60 8.41
C GLU A 499 -11.17 13.13 8.82
N PHE A 500 -10.34 12.85 9.83
CA PHE A 500 -10.30 11.53 10.46
C PHE A 500 -11.67 11.17 11.04
N GLN A 501 -12.21 10.02 10.66
CA GLN A 501 -13.50 9.52 11.13
C GLN A 501 -13.31 8.52 12.25
N SER A 502 -12.58 7.45 11.96
CA SER A 502 -12.37 6.36 12.91
C SER A 502 -11.13 5.53 12.58
N VAL A 503 -10.74 4.72 13.55
CA VAL A 503 -9.75 3.67 13.39
C VAL A 503 -10.36 2.37 13.91
N HIS A 504 -10.08 1.28 13.21
CA HIS A 504 -10.62 -0.03 13.52
C HIS A 504 -9.52 -1.09 13.44
N ARG A 505 -9.63 -2.09 14.30
CA ARG A 505 -8.80 -3.29 14.22
C ARG A 505 -9.63 -4.50 14.63
N ARG A 506 -9.65 -5.51 13.77
CA ARG A 506 -10.19 -6.83 14.09
C ARG A 506 -9.15 -7.69 14.77
N GLY A 507 -9.60 -8.57 15.67
CA GLY A 507 -8.77 -9.61 16.29
C GLY A 507 -8.31 -9.29 17.72
N SER A 508 -8.00 -10.33 18.47
CA SER A 508 -7.56 -10.23 19.87
C SER A 508 -6.07 -9.91 19.98
N THR A 509 -5.65 -9.40 21.14
CA THR A 509 -4.24 -9.15 21.50
C THR A 509 -3.80 -9.93 22.74
N LEU A 510 -4.62 -10.86 23.22
CA LEU A 510 -4.49 -11.51 24.53
C LEU A 510 -3.78 -12.88 24.50
N ASP A 511 -3.15 -13.26 23.39
CA ASP A 511 -2.31 -14.47 23.28
C ASP A 511 -1.28 -14.30 22.15
N THR A 512 -0.47 -15.33 21.90
CA THR A 512 0.51 -15.32 20.79
C THR A 512 -0.16 -15.35 19.42
N TRP A 513 0.46 -14.75 18.40
CA TRP A 513 -0.06 -14.73 17.04
C TRP A 513 -0.48 -16.11 16.53
N GLY A 514 0.33 -17.14 16.77
CA GLY A 514 0.04 -18.51 16.33
C GLY A 514 -1.22 -19.11 16.99
N LYS A 515 -1.48 -18.79 18.26
CA LYS A 515 -2.70 -19.24 18.95
C LYS A 515 -3.91 -18.42 18.58
N LEU A 516 -3.74 -17.11 18.39
CA LEU A 516 -4.79 -16.23 17.87
C LEU A 516 -5.23 -16.70 16.48
N TYR A 517 -4.27 -17.06 15.62
CA TYR A 517 -4.50 -17.62 14.29
C TYR A 517 -5.26 -18.95 14.39
N SER A 518 -4.76 -19.89 15.20
CA SER A 518 -5.36 -21.23 15.35
C SER A 518 -6.77 -21.18 15.95
N SER A 519 -7.09 -20.12 16.68
CA SER A 519 -8.41 -19.89 17.29
C SER A 519 -9.35 -19.06 16.40
N GLY A 520 -8.91 -18.64 15.21
CA GLY A 520 -9.70 -17.83 14.28
C GLY A 520 -9.98 -16.41 14.75
N ILE A 521 -9.16 -15.86 15.65
CA ILE A 521 -9.35 -14.52 16.25
C ILE A 521 -8.12 -13.61 16.07
N ILE A 522 -7.24 -13.92 15.12
CA ILE A 522 -6.09 -13.08 14.77
C ILE A 522 -6.51 -11.75 14.13
N GLY A 523 -7.63 -11.76 13.39
CA GLY A 523 -8.12 -10.61 12.64
C GLY A 523 -7.34 -10.38 11.35
N ASP A 524 -7.23 -9.11 10.96
CA ASP A 524 -6.73 -8.70 9.64
C ASP A 524 -5.22 -8.44 9.67
N ALA A 525 -4.45 -9.34 10.28
CA ALA A 525 -3.00 -9.15 10.33
C ALA A 525 -2.40 -9.23 8.91
N GLY A 526 -1.61 -8.22 8.55
CA GLY A 526 -0.96 -8.06 7.25
C GLY A 526 -1.88 -7.60 6.12
N ILE A 527 -2.51 -6.42 6.21
CA ILE A 527 -3.45 -5.97 5.15
C ILE A 527 -2.68 -5.57 3.89
N GLU A 528 -2.84 -6.34 2.82
CA GLU A 528 -2.19 -6.06 1.53
C GLU A 528 -3.13 -5.37 0.54
N ASP A 529 -4.43 -5.66 0.60
CA ASP A 529 -5.36 -5.16 -0.39
C ASP A 529 -6.78 -4.92 0.17
N LEU A 530 -7.47 -3.94 -0.43
CA LEU A 530 -8.79 -3.48 -0.06
C LEU A 530 -9.68 -3.40 -1.30
N SER A 531 -10.85 -4.03 -1.23
CA SER A 531 -11.86 -3.98 -2.29
C SER A 531 -13.14 -3.32 -1.76
N PHE A 532 -13.71 -2.39 -2.52
CA PHE A 532 -14.96 -1.70 -2.16
C PHE A 532 -16.11 -2.13 -3.08
N ILE A 533 -17.18 -2.65 -2.47
CA ILE A 533 -18.44 -2.94 -3.16
C ILE A 533 -19.40 -1.78 -2.90
N PRO A 534 -19.73 -0.96 -3.91
CA PRO A 534 -20.59 0.20 -3.73
C PRO A 534 -22.03 -0.23 -3.40
N GLN A 535 -22.81 0.67 -2.79
CA GLN A 535 -24.12 0.37 -2.21
C GLN A 535 -25.10 -0.26 -3.23
N GLU A 536 -25.10 0.20 -4.47
CA GLU A 536 -25.92 -0.32 -5.58
C GLU A 536 -25.56 -1.76 -5.98
N ASN A 537 -24.37 -2.21 -5.61
CA ASN A 537 -23.91 -3.58 -5.79
C ASN A 537 -23.68 -4.28 -4.44
N SER A 538 -24.11 -3.72 -3.33
CA SER A 538 -23.86 -4.35 -2.04
C SER A 538 -24.81 -5.53 -1.80
N PRO A 539 -24.32 -6.65 -1.24
CA PRO A 539 -25.17 -7.72 -0.71
C PRO A 539 -25.90 -7.30 0.59
N VAL A 540 -25.50 -6.19 1.20
CA VAL A 540 -26.13 -5.63 2.41
C VAL A 540 -27.00 -4.44 2.02
N THR A 541 -28.28 -4.50 2.35
CA THR A 541 -29.21 -3.40 2.07
C THR A 541 -28.79 -2.14 2.82
N GLY A 542 -28.59 -1.04 2.09
CA GLY A 542 -28.37 0.30 2.66
C GLY A 542 -26.95 0.60 3.11
N SER A 543 -25.97 -0.28 2.89
CA SER A 543 -24.56 -0.02 3.17
C SER A 543 -23.68 -0.59 2.06
N PRO A 544 -22.62 0.11 1.62
CA PRO A 544 -21.54 -0.52 0.87
C PRO A 544 -20.81 -1.56 1.73
N VAL A 545 -19.96 -2.37 1.10
CA VAL A 545 -19.11 -3.36 1.77
C VAL A 545 -17.65 -3.08 1.46
N LEU A 546 -16.81 -3.09 2.49
CA LEU A 546 -15.36 -3.15 2.39
C LEU A 546 -14.92 -4.60 2.58
N LEU A 547 -14.15 -5.12 1.64
CA LEU A 547 -13.44 -6.40 1.74
C LEU A 547 -11.97 -6.12 2.01
N VAL A 548 -11.39 -6.88 2.94
CA VAL A 548 -10.02 -6.69 3.42
C VAL A 548 -9.29 -8.01 3.24
N VAL A 549 -8.18 -7.98 2.51
CA VAL A 549 -7.33 -9.14 2.22
C VAL A 549 -6.06 -9.01 3.03
N SER A 550 -5.68 -10.10 3.70
CA SER A 550 -4.60 -10.05 4.70
C SER A 550 -3.66 -11.24 4.63
N SER A 551 -2.38 -10.99 4.35
CA SER A 551 -1.34 -11.98 4.03
C SER A 551 -0.86 -12.77 5.25
N LYS A 552 -0.51 -12.08 6.35
CA LYS A 552 -0.02 -12.72 7.59
C LYS A 552 -1.07 -13.63 8.21
N SER A 553 -2.32 -13.18 8.21
CA SER A 553 -3.46 -13.97 8.68
C SER A 553 -4.02 -14.92 7.61
N GLY A 554 -3.56 -14.82 6.35
CA GLY A 554 -4.07 -15.59 5.21
C GLY A 554 -5.59 -15.58 5.16
N SER A 555 -6.21 -14.39 5.17
CA SER A 555 -7.64 -14.27 5.40
C SER A 555 -8.33 -13.16 4.60
N VAL A 556 -9.66 -13.24 4.54
CA VAL A 556 -10.54 -12.19 4.04
C VAL A 556 -11.56 -11.80 5.10
N SER A 557 -11.65 -10.51 5.38
CA SER A 557 -12.68 -9.90 6.21
C SER A 557 -13.66 -9.08 5.37
N ALA A 558 -14.90 -8.96 5.86
CA ALA A 558 -15.88 -8.04 5.32
C ALA A 558 -16.37 -7.07 6.38
N TYR A 559 -16.62 -5.83 5.98
CA TYR A 559 -17.11 -4.75 6.83
C TYR A 559 -18.25 -4.00 6.15
N THR A 560 -19.17 -3.48 6.94
CA THR A 560 -20.11 -2.43 6.53
C THR A 560 -19.79 -1.12 7.22
N PHE A 561 -20.43 -0.03 6.78
CA PHE A 561 -20.21 1.31 7.31
C PHE A 561 -21.45 1.74 8.08
N LYS A 562 -21.23 2.44 9.20
CA LYS A 562 -22.32 3.03 9.98
C LYS A 562 -21.92 4.39 10.53
N ASP A 563 -22.93 5.24 10.65
CA ASP A 563 -22.82 6.51 11.37
C ASP A 563 -22.86 6.25 12.88
N GLN A 564 -21.80 6.59 13.59
CA GLN A 564 -21.70 6.45 15.04
C GLN A 564 -20.76 7.51 15.62
N GLN A 565 -20.96 7.92 16.87
CA GLN A 565 -19.94 8.69 17.56
C GLN A 565 -18.66 7.86 17.72
N PHE A 566 -17.52 8.42 17.34
CA PHE A 566 -16.19 7.84 17.59
C PHE A 566 -15.42 8.69 18.60
N PRO A 567 -14.83 8.09 19.65
CA PRO A 567 -14.24 8.85 20.74
C PRO A 567 -12.86 9.44 20.37
N LYS A 568 -12.81 10.58 19.68
CA LYS A 568 -11.57 11.28 19.27
C LYS A 568 -10.76 11.96 20.42
N GLY A 569 -10.92 11.53 21.67
CA GLY A 569 -10.29 12.14 22.86
C GLY A 569 -11.20 13.10 23.66
N VAL A 570 -10.62 13.85 24.61
CA VAL A 570 -11.30 14.57 25.72
C VAL A 570 -12.13 15.77 25.23
N ASN A 571 -13.21 15.52 24.49
CA ASN A 571 -14.37 16.40 24.25
C ASN A 571 -15.49 15.67 23.48
N GLY A 572 -15.51 14.34 23.47
CA GLY A 572 -16.69 13.56 23.05
C GLY A 572 -17.83 13.75 24.05
N ASN A 573 -18.45 14.92 24.07
CA ASN A 573 -19.69 15.16 24.79
C ASN A 573 -20.69 14.11 24.28
N GLY A 574 -21.17 13.24 25.18
CA GLY A 574 -22.09 12.13 24.91
C GLY A 574 -23.50 12.59 24.46
N GLY A 575 -23.55 13.45 23.46
CA GLY A 575 -24.76 13.76 22.71
C GLY A 575 -25.11 12.57 21.82
N ILE A 576 -26.39 12.28 21.70
CA ILE A 576 -26.90 11.28 20.76
C ILE A 576 -26.71 11.87 19.35
N CYS A 577 -25.76 11.34 18.59
CA CYS A 577 -25.61 11.75 17.20
C CYS A 577 -26.89 11.41 16.43
N GLN A 578 -27.32 12.36 15.58
CA GLN A 578 -28.44 12.13 14.68
C GLN A 578 -27.85 11.63 13.36
N PRO A 579 -28.27 10.46 12.83
CA PRO A 579 -27.80 9.99 11.53
C PRO A 579 -28.05 11.07 10.46
N THR A 580 -27.14 11.20 9.50
CA THR A 580 -27.41 12.02 8.31
C THR A 580 -28.65 11.46 7.60
N VAL A 581 -29.65 12.32 7.40
CA VAL A 581 -30.93 11.98 6.76
C VAL A 581 -30.79 11.93 5.25
#